data_AF-A0A2I2DSU3-F1
#
_entry.id   AF-A0A2I2DSU3-F1
#
_cell.length_a   1.000
_cell.length_b   1.000
_cell.length_c   1.000
_cell.angle_alpha   90.00
_cell.angle_beta   90.00
_cell.angle_gamma   90.00
#
_symmetry.space_group_name_H-M   'P 1'
#
loop_
_entity.id
_entity.type
_entity.pdbx_description
1 polymer ?
#
loop_
_entity_poly.entity_id
_entity_poly.type
_entity_poly.pdbx_seq_one_letter_code
_entity_poly.pdbx_strand_id
1 'polypeptide(L)'
;MKTYIVQASLRRDGLVLMGTDMTDEELLWGNAVSILLDCNDEDRLKAYYHNLEAEAKATQPLQETYWGELFGRLTDKYGNHWLFHCKKRDVEISQ
;
A
#
# COMPACT_ATOMS: atom_id res chain seq x y z
N MET A 1 -12.02 20.77 21.69
CA MET A 1 -10.89 19.92 22.14
C MET A 1 -10.53 19.04 20.96
N LYS A 2 -9.27 19.06 20.50
CA LYS A 2 -8.83 18.13 19.44
C LYS A 2 -8.53 16.78 20.10
N THR A 3 -9.10 15.71 19.57
CA THR A 3 -8.80 14.35 20.03
C THR A 3 -7.63 13.84 19.22
N TYR A 4 -6.54 13.50 19.91
CA TYR A 4 -5.33 12.96 19.29
C TYR A 4 -5.20 11.47 19.60
N ILE A 5 -4.68 10.71 18.64
CA ILE A 5 -4.31 9.32 18.78
C ILE A 5 -2.91 9.24 19.35
N VAL A 6 -2.78 8.85 20.63
CA VAL A 6 -1.48 8.63 21.28
C VAL A 6 -0.82 7.34 20.77
N GLN A 7 -1.62 6.33 20.46
CA GLN A 7 -1.13 5.06 19.92
C GLN A 7 -2.26 4.32 19.19
N ALA A 8 -2.00 3.96 17.95
CA ALA A 8 -2.77 2.98 17.19
C ALA A 8 -1.84 1.88 16.68
N SER A 9 -2.38 0.66 16.55
CA SER A 9 -1.69 -0.44 15.89
C SER A 9 -2.63 -1.20 14.98
N LEU A 10 -2.22 -1.37 13.72
CA LEU A 10 -2.81 -2.30 12.77
C LEU A 10 -1.91 -3.52 12.67
N ARG A 11 -2.48 -4.71 12.86
CA ARG A 11 -1.74 -5.97 12.90
C ARG A 11 -2.29 -6.93 11.87
N ARG A 12 -1.40 -7.61 11.16
CA ARG A 12 -1.75 -8.73 10.28
C ARG A 12 -0.57 -9.67 10.15
N ASP A 13 -0.79 -10.94 10.48
CA ASP A 13 0.25 -11.98 10.45
C ASP A 13 1.50 -11.50 11.21
N GLY A 14 2.67 -11.47 10.57
CA GLY A 14 3.92 -10.96 11.13
C GLY A 14 4.14 -9.44 11.01
N LEU A 15 3.21 -8.69 10.41
CA LEU A 15 3.33 -7.24 10.20
C LEU A 15 2.58 -6.46 11.28
N VAL A 16 3.25 -5.45 11.83
CA VAL A 16 2.66 -4.44 12.71
C VAL A 16 2.95 -3.06 12.14
N LEU A 17 1.89 -2.30 11.84
CA LEU A 17 1.95 -0.88 11.55
C LEU A 17 1.47 -0.12 12.78
N MET A 18 2.30 0.78 13.30
CA MET A 18 1.96 1.65 14.44
C MET A 18 1.90 3.10 14.00
N GLY A 19 1.03 3.89 14.63
CA GLY A 19 0.88 5.31 14.36
C GLY A 19 0.47 6.10 15.59
N THR A 20 0.82 7.38 15.59
CA THR A 20 0.47 8.38 16.60
C THR A 20 0.30 9.72 15.89
N ASP A 21 -0.54 10.59 16.43
CA ASP A 21 -0.61 11.97 15.98
C ASP A 21 0.58 12.77 16.51
N MET A 22 1.17 13.57 15.63
CA MET A 22 2.21 14.54 15.96
C MET A 22 1.58 15.78 16.61
N THR A 23 2.20 16.31 17.67
CA THR A 23 1.63 17.43 18.46
C THR A 23 2.54 18.66 18.55
N ASP A 24 3.86 18.47 18.59
CA ASP A 24 4.83 19.54 18.87
C ASP A 24 5.62 20.02 17.64
N GLU A 25 5.49 19.35 16.50
CA GLU A 25 6.27 19.60 15.29
C GLU A 25 5.39 19.79 14.04
N GLU A 26 5.93 20.44 13.02
CA GLU A 26 5.29 20.53 11.70
C GLU A 26 5.55 19.25 10.91
N LEU A 27 4.49 18.69 10.33
CA LEU A 27 4.61 17.51 9.48
C LEU A 27 5.32 17.85 8.17
N LEU A 28 6.49 17.25 7.96
CA LEU A 28 7.22 17.32 6.70
C LEU A 28 6.87 16.12 5.81
N TRP A 29 6.20 16.39 4.69
CA TRP A 29 5.87 15.39 3.69
C TRP A 29 7.10 14.98 2.87
N GLY A 30 7.24 13.68 2.59
CA GLY A 30 8.35 13.16 1.79
C GLY A 30 8.09 11.76 1.22
N ASN A 31 8.92 11.38 0.24
CA ASN A 31 8.83 10.11 -0.48
C ASN A 31 9.97 9.14 -0.11
N ALA A 32 10.57 9.33 1.06
CA ALA A 32 11.69 8.52 1.53
C ALA A 32 11.28 7.09 1.88
N VAL A 33 10.00 6.87 2.21
CA VAL A 33 9.45 5.56 2.62
C VAL A 33 8.20 5.26 1.81
N SER A 34 8.02 3.99 1.47
CA SER A 34 6.78 3.46 0.89
C SER A 34 6.47 2.09 1.50
N ILE A 35 5.19 1.75 1.59
CA ILE A 35 4.73 0.47 2.11
C ILE A 35 4.41 -0.44 0.93
N LEU A 36 5.07 -1.60 0.86
CA LEU A 36 4.80 -2.62 -0.14
C LEU A 36 3.80 -3.65 0.38
N LEU A 37 2.68 -3.78 -0.32
CA LEU A 37 1.77 -4.92 -0.20
C LEU A 37 2.12 -5.94 -1.29
N ASP A 38 2.85 -6.98 -0.88
CA ASP A 38 3.20 -8.11 -1.72
C ASP A 38 2.21 -9.26 -1.47
N CYS A 39 1.50 -9.70 -2.52
CA CYS A 39 0.45 -10.71 -2.42
C CYS A 39 0.60 -11.76 -3.52
N ASN A 40 0.13 -12.97 -3.25
CA ASN A 40 0.08 -14.07 -4.22
C ASN A 40 -1.34 -14.28 -4.80
N ASP A 41 -2.28 -13.41 -4.44
CA ASP A 41 -3.67 -13.43 -4.83
C ASP A 41 -4.00 -12.10 -5.53
N GLU A 42 -4.19 -12.17 -6.84
CA GLU A 42 -4.40 -11.03 -7.72
C GLU A 42 -5.71 -10.29 -7.39
N ASP A 43 -6.78 -11.04 -7.12
CA ASP A 43 -8.11 -10.46 -6.83
C ASP A 43 -8.09 -9.74 -5.48
N ARG A 44 -7.38 -10.32 -4.51
CA ARG A 44 -7.17 -9.70 -3.21
C ARG A 44 -6.33 -8.42 -3.32
N LEU A 45 -5.28 -8.42 -4.12
CA LEU A 45 -4.46 -7.21 -4.33
C LEU A 45 -5.27 -6.10 -5.02
N LYS A 46 -6.06 -6.44 -6.04
CA LYS A 46 -6.98 -5.50 -6.71
C LYS A 46 -7.97 -4.88 -5.74
N ALA A 47 -8.55 -5.67 -4.83
CA ALA A 47 -9.45 -5.17 -3.80
C ALA A 47 -8.76 -4.17 -2.86
N TYR A 48 -7.52 -4.43 -2.45
CA TYR A 48 -6.75 -3.50 -1.61
C TYR A 48 -6.42 -2.20 -2.32
N TYR A 49 -5.97 -2.29 -3.57
CA TYR A 49 -5.69 -1.13 -4.39
C TYR A 49 -6.94 -0.26 -4.56
N HIS A 50 -8.08 -0.86 -4.94
CA HIS A 50 -9.32 -0.12 -5.16
C HIS A 50 -9.87 0.56 -3.89
N ASN A 51 -9.76 -0.12 -2.74
CA ASN A 51 -10.18 0.47 -1.46
C ASN A 51 -9.36 1.70 -1.08
N LEU A 52 -8.07 1.74 -1.42
CA LEU A 52 -7.20 2.89 -1.17
C LEU A 52 -7.33 3.96 -2.27
N GLU A 53 -7.65 3.57 -3.50
CA GLU A 53 -7.71 4.45 -4.68
C GLU A 53 -8.76 5.56 -4.56
N ALA A 54 -9.90 5.31 -3.89
CA ALA A 54 -11.06 6.20 -3.88
C ALA A 54 -10.77 7.65 -3.46
N GLU A 55 -9.79 7.87 -2.58
CA GLU A 55 -9.35 9.20 -2.12
C GLU A 55 -7.84 9.41 -2.32
N ALA A 56 -7.20 8.58 -3.15
CA ALA A 56 -5.77 8.61 -3.38
C ALA A 56 -5.39 9.34 -4.67
N LYS A 57 -4.10 9.67 -4.77
CA LYS A 57 -3.44 10.02 -6.03
C LYS A 57 -2.77 8.78 -6.60
N ALA A 58 -3.41 8.14 -7.57
CA ALA A 58 -2.79 7.05 -8.33
C ALA A 58 -1.63 7.61 -9.18
N THR A 59 -0.39 7.25 -8.85
CA THR A 59 0.80 7.66 -9.62
C THR A 59 1.13 6.65 -10.71
N GLN A 60 0.74 5.40 -10.52
CA GLN A 60 0.74 4.34 -11.53
C GLN A 60 -0.43 3.41 -11.21
N PRO A 61 -1.46 3.37 -12.08
CA PRO A 61 -2.58 2.44 -11.92
C PRO A 61 -2.10 0.99 -11.79
N LEU A 62 -2.85 0.17 -11.06
CA LEU A 62 -2.57 -1.26 -10.95
C LEU A 62 -2.76 -1.92 -12.32
N GLN A 63 -1.68 -2.42 -12.90
CA GLN A 63 -1.68 -2.99 -14.25
C GLN A 63 -0.58 -4.05 -14.40
N GLU A 64 -0.72 -4.90 -15.42
CA GLU A 64 0.37 -5.81 -15.79
C GLU A 64 1.58 -5.01 -16.30
N THR A 65 2.75 -5.36 -15.77
CA THR A 65 4.03 -4.77 -16.16
C THR A 65 4.58 -5.45 -17.40
N TYR A 66 5.60 -4.83 -18.02
CA TYR A 66 6.28 -5.44 -19.17
C TYR A 66 7.05 -6.72 -18.82
N TRP A 67 7.30 -6.98 -17.53
CA TRP A 67 7.91 -8.23 -17.03
C TRP A 67 6.87 -9.25 -16.55
N GLY A 68 5.59 -9.01 -16.81
CA GLY A 68 4.52 -10.00 -16.65
C GLY A 68 3.95 -10.13 -15.23
N GLU A 69 4.24 -9.20 -14.33
CA GLU A 69 3.67 -9.19 -12.97
C GLU A 69 2.63 -8.08 -12.81
N LEU A 70 1.76 -8.18 -11.81
CA LEU A 70 0.81 -7.12 -11.51
C LEU A 70 1.46 -6.12 -10.55
N PHE A 71 1.55 -4.84 -10.95
CA PHE A 71 2.15 -3.79 -10.13
C PHE A 71 1.40 -2.47 -10.22
N GLY A 72 1.40 -1.71 -9.13
CA GLY A 72 0.80 -0.38 -9.06
C GLY A 72 1.35 0.43 -7.90
N ARG A 73 1.10 1.75 -7.93
CA ARG A 73 1.44 2.66 -6.82
C ARG A 73 0.47 3.84 -6.73
N LEU A 74 0.17 4.21 -5.51
CA LEU A 74 -0.64 5.38 -5.18
C LEU A 74 -0.08 6.08 -3.94
N THR A 75 -0.47 7.34 -3.77
CA THR A 75 -0.34 8.07 -2.52
C THR A 75 -1.73 8.19 -1.91
N ASP A 76 -1.95 7.68 -0.70
CA ASP A 76 -3.26 7.72 -0.05
C ASP A 76 -3.66 9.15 0.36
N LYS A 77 -4.88 9.32 0.86
CA LYS A 77 -5.40 10.62 1.30
C LYS A 77 -4.66 11.24 2.49
N TYR A 78 -3.87 10.43 3.19
CA TYR A 78 -3.01 10.83 4.29
C TYR A 78 -1.55 10.97 3.83
N GLY A 79 -1.28 11.05 2.52
CA GLY A 79 0.04 11.26 1.94
C GLY A 79 1.03 10.10 2.06
N ASN A 80 0.61 8.92 2.52
CA ASN A 80 1.49 7.75 2.57
C ASN A 80 1.62 7.12 1.17
N HIS A 81 2.82 6.71 0.83
CA HIS A 81 3.13 6.07 -0.44
C HIS A 81 2.95 4.54 -0.33
N TRP A 82 2.17 3.97 -1.24
CA TRP A 82 1.86 2.54 -1.30
C TRP A 82 2.32 1.94 -2.62
N LEU A 83 2.93 0.77 -2.53
CA LEU A 83 3.29 -0.10 -3.65
C LEU A 83 2.47 -1.39 -3.57
N PHE A 84 2.02 -1.88 -4.71
CA PHE A 84 1.22 -3.10 -4.83
C PHE A 84 1.95 -4.02 -5.79
N HIS A 85 2.17 -5.26 -5.38
CA HIS A 85 2.85 -6.26 -6.18
C HIS A 85 2.17 -7.61 -6.04
N CYS A 86 1.95 -8.28 -7.17
CA CYS A 86 1.59 -9.70 -7.19
C CYS A 86 2.39 -10.41 -8.28
N LYS A 87 3.15 -11.42 -7.86
CA LYS A 87 3.82 -12.32 -8.78
C LYS A 87 2.77 -13.17 -9.51
N LYS A 88 2.83 -13.22 -10.84
CA LYS A 88 2.03 -14.17 -11.61
C LYS A 88 2.56 -15.58 -11.36
N ARG A 89 1.68 -16.54 -11.08
CA ARG A 89 2.09 -17.94 -10.97
C ARG A 89 2.62 -18.39 -12.32
N ASP A 90 3.85 -18.89 -12.33
CA ASP A 90 4.40 -19.59 -13.48
C ASP A 90 3.46 -20.76 -13.77
N VAL A 91 2.83 -20.78 -14.95
CA VAL A 91 2.14 -21.97 -15.43
C VAL A 91 3.23 -22.95 -15.79
N GLU A 92 3.53 -23.89 -14.89
CA GLU A 92 4.36 -25.04 -15.23
C GLU A 92 3.69 -25.77 -16.40
N ILE A 93 4.25 -25.60 -17.60
CA ILE A 93 3.89 -26.43 -18.73
C ILE A 93 4.51 -27.79 -18.44
N SER A 94 3.71 -28.69 -17.88
CA SER A 94 4.03 -30.12 -17.82
C SER A 94 4.28 -30.60 -19.25
N GLN A 95 5.53 -30.96 -19.54
CA GLN A 95 5.92 -31.70 -20.75
C GLN A 95 5.34 -33.11 -20.73
#